data_AF-A0A1F7LK68-F1
#
_entry.id   AF-A0A1F7LK68-F1
#
_cell.length_a   1.000
_cell.length_b   1.000
_cell.length_c   1.000
_cell.angle_alpha   90.00
_cell.angle_beta   90.00
_cell.angle_gamma   90.00
#
_symmetry.space_group_name_H-M   'P 1'
#
loop_
_entity.id
_entity.type
_entity.pdbx_description
1 polymer ?
#
loop_
_entity_poly.entity_id
_entity_poly.type
_entity_poly.pdbx_seq_one_letter_code
_entity_poly.pdbx_strand_id
1 'polypeptide(L)'
;MDIIVKVDTKRTKDPVAHVRRVLGAVPGSRAVTVEEVFPDLRTGASAGLLSVHLPCDPGSKAHRLSVRALRDDEAVVYVEGPKRRRPL
;
A
#
# COMPACT_ATOMS: atom_id res chain seq x y z
N MET A 1 -8.96 -6.47 -3.34
CA MET A 1 -8.27 -5.91 -4.52
C MET A 1 -6.86 -5.52 -4.11
N ASP A 2 -5.86 -5.85 -4.93
CA ASP A 2 -4.46 -5.62 -4.56
C ASP A 2 -3.91 -4.32 -5.13
N ILE A 3 -3.19 -3.58 -4.29
CA ILE A 3 -2.38 -2.42 -4.68
C ILE A 3 -0.92 -2.69 -4.28
N ILE A 4 0.01 -2.18 -5.07
CA ILE A 4 1.45 -2.27 -4.76
C ILE A 4 1.87 -0.95 -4.15
N VAL A 5 2.55 -1.01 -3.01
CA VAL A 5 3.04 0.16 -2.27
C VAL A 5 4.55 0.03 -2.11
N LYS A 6 5.28 1.11 -2.31
CA LYS A 6 6.71 1.21 -1.98
C LYS A 6 6.87 2.15 -0.80
N VAL A 7 7.51 1.67 0.26
CA VAL A 7 7.86 2.48 1.42
C VAL A 7 9.37 2.72 1.42
N ASP A 8 9.78 3.91 1.85
CA ASP A 8 11.18 4.23 2.11
C ASP A 8 11.61 3.60 3.44
N THR A 9 12.38 2.51 3.35
CA THR A 9 12.92 1.78 4.50
C THR A 9 13.90 2.60 5.34
N LYS A 10 14.38 3.76 4.84
CA LYS A 10 15.20 4.69 5.63
C LYS A 10 14.37 5.52 6.61
N ARG A 11 13.09 5.75 6.29
CA ARG A 11 12.15 6.53 7.12
C ARG A 11 11.34 5.66 8.05
N THR A 12 11.17 4.38 7.69
CA THR A 12 10.32 3.45 8.42
C THR A 12 11.05 2.13 8.68
N LYS A 13 11.20 1.75 9.96
CA LYS A 13 11.82 0.48 10.37
C LYS A 13 10.98 -0.75 10.03
N ASP A 14 9.65 -0.62 10.04
CA ASP A 14 8.70 -1.68 9.72
C ASP A 14 7.67 -1.16 8.71
N PRO A 15 7.92 -1.36 7.41
CA PRO A 15 7.02 -0.91 6.33
C PRO A 15 5.60 -1.44 6.46
N VAL A 16 5.44 -2.70 6.87
CA VAL A 16 4.14 -3.38 6.98
C VAL A 16 3.31 -2.75 8.10
N ALA A 17 3.90 -2.58 9.29
CA ALA A 17 3.20 -1.96 10.41
C ALA A 17 2.84 -0.50 10.12
N HIS A 18 3.70 0.23 9.40
CA HIS A 18 3.43 1.61 9.01
C HIS A 18 2.23 1.72 8.07
N VAL A 19 2.21 0.93 6.98
CA VAL A 19 1.08 0.93 6.04
C VAL A 19 -0.22 0.49 6.72
N ARG A 20 -0.18 -0.50 7.62
CA ARG A 20 -1.35 -0.87 8.43
C ARG A 20 -1.86 0.28 9.29
N ARG A 21 -0.97 1.09 9.87
CA ARG A 21 -1.34 2.28 10.66
C ARG A 21 -1.99 3.36 9.80
N VAL A 22 -1.39 3.68 8.65
CA VAL A 22 -1.92 4.66 7.68
C VAL A 22 -3.33 4.25 7.23
N LEU A 23 -3.51 2.98 6.88
CA LEU A 23 -4.80 2.46 6.42
C LEU A 23 -5.80 2.25 7.55
N GLY A 24 -5.35 1.94 8.76
CA GLY A 24 -6.20 1.82 9.95
C GLY A 24 -6.89 3.14 10.33
N ALA A 25 -6.30 4.29 9.97
CA ALA A 25 -6.91 5.60 10.12
C ALA A 25 -8.03 5.87 9.09
N VAL A 26 -8.13 5.08 8.03
CA VAL A 26 -9.14 5.23 6.97
C VAL A 26 -10.42 4.46 7.33
N PRO A 27 -11.58 5.15 7.42
CA PRO A 27 -12.86 4.49 7.65
C PRO A 27 -13.16 3.43 6.58
N GLY A 28 -13.49 2.21 7.00
CA GLY A 28 -13.78 1.09 6.10
C GLY A 28 -12.56 0.28 5.63
N SER A 29 -11.35 0.58 6.12
CA SER A 29 -10.11 -0.17 5.81
C SER A 29 -9.67 -1.11 6.94
N ARG A 30 -10.60 -1.63 7.76
CA ARG A 30 -10.26 -2.43 8.95
C ARG A 30 -9.80 -3.87 8.69
N ALA A 31 -9.98 -4.39 7.47
CA ALA A 31 -9.60 -5.76 7.10
C ALA A 31 -8.58 -5.78 5.95
N VAL A 32 -7.57 -4.91 6.04
CA VAL A 32 -6.50 -4.84 5.03
C VAL A 32 -5.42 -5.85 5.35
N THR A 33 -5.10 -6.70 4.37
CA THR A 33 -3.92 -7.56 4.42
C THR A 33 -2.74 -6.80 3.81
N VAL A 34 -1.61 -6.78 4.51
CA VAL A 34 -0.37 -6.15 4.04
C VAL A 34 0.74 -7.17 4.17
N GLU A 35 1.42 -7.43 3.08
CA GLU A 35 2.52 -8.39 2.96
C GLU A 35 3.70 -7.74 2.26
N GLU A 36 4.91 -8.07 2.69
CA GLU A 36 6.12 -7.62 2.02
C GLU A 36 6.46 -8.56 0.86
N VAL A 37 6.73 -7.99 -0.31
CA VAL A 37 7.03 -8.77 -1.52
C VAL A 37 8.43 -9.40 -1.43
N PHE A 38 9.35 -8.73 -0.74
CA PHE A 38 10.74 -9.16 -0.56
C PHE A 38 11.19 -8.96 0.91
N PRO A 39 10.75 -9.80 1.85
CA PRO A 39 10.96 -9.58 3.29
C PRO A 39 12.43 -9.61 3.73
N ASP A 40 13.29 -10.32 3.01
CA ASP A 40 14.72 -10.42 3.33
C ASP A 40 15.55 -9.26 2.73
N LEU A 41 14.92 -8.40 1.93
CA LEU A 41 15.61 -7.39 1.14
C LEU A 41 15.52 -6.01 1.81
N ARG A 42 16.57 -5.64 2.55
CA ARG A 42 16.62 -4.36 3.29
C ARG A 42 17.13 -3.17 2.50
N THR A 43 17.80 -3.41 1.37
CA THR A 43 18.42 -2.36 0.53
C THR A 43 18.15 -2.59 -0.95
N GLY A 44 18.19 -1.52 -1.75
CA GLY A 44 17.95 -1.58 -3.19
C GLY A 44 16.53 -1.21 -3.63
N ALA A 45 16.30 -1.23 -4.95
CA ALA A 45 15.05 -0.74 -5.56
C ALA A 45 13.80 -1.55 -5.17
N SER A 46 13.96 -2.77 -4.66
CA SER A 46 12.85 -3.64 -4.26
C SER A 46 12.57 -3.67 -2.75
N ALA A 47 13.43 -3.05 -1.91
CA ALA A 47 13.30 -3.08 -0.45
C ALA A 47 12.05 -2.34 0.07
N GLY A 48 11.22 -2.92 0.93
CA GLY A 48 9.99 -2.25 1.38
C GLY A 48 8.94 -2.11 0.28
N LEU A 49 8.97 -2.98 -0.72
CA LEU A 49 7.85 -3.18 -1.65
C LEU A 49 6.81 -4.07 -0.97
N LEU A 50 5.57 -3.60 -0.94
CA LEU A 50 4.45 -4.21 -0.22
C LEU A 50 3.30 -4.51 -1.18
N SER A 51 2.67 -5.66 -0.99
CA SER A 51 1.37 -6.00 -1.53
C SER A 51 0.30 -5.70 -0.48
N VAL A 52 -0.70 -4.91 -0.84
CA VAL A 52 -1.78 -4.50 0.05
C VAL A 52 -3.11 -4.94 -0.54
N HIS A 53 -3.79 -5.85 0.15
CA HIS A 53 -5.14 -6.27 -0.19
C HIS A 53 -6.16 -5.39 0.50
N LEU A 54 -6.84 -4.55 -0.28
CA LEU A 54 -7.97 -3.76 0.21
C LEU A 54 -9.28 -4.57 0.04
N PRO A 55 -10.06 -4.78 1.11
CA PRO A 55 -11.32 -5.51 1.08
C PRO A 55 -12.47 -4.62 0.56
N CYS A 56 -12.23 -3.84 -0.49
CA CYS A 56 -13.20 -2.91 -1.05
C CYS A 56 -13.12 -2.89 -2.58
N ASP A 57 -14.22 -2.47 -3.21
CA ASP A 57 -14.31 -2.45 -4.66
C ASP A 57 -13.42 -1.37 -5.29
N PRO A 58 -12.84 -1.63 -6.47
CA PRO A 58 -12.14 -0.63 -7.26
C PRO A 58 -13.03 0.60 -7.48
N GLY A 59 -12.53 1.78 -7.09
CA GLY A 59 -13.24 3.05 -7.30
C GLY A 59 -14.29 3.41 -6.23
N SER A 60 -14.53 2.52 -5.26
CA SER A 60 -15.31 2.84 -4.08
C SER A 60 -14.72 4.04 -3.32
N LYS A 61 -15.53 4.69 -2.48
CA LYS A 61 -15.07 5.82 -1.64
C LYS A 61 -13.95 5.37 -0.71
N ALA A 62 -14.09 4.19 -0.10
CA ALA A 62 -13.07 3.59 0.76
C ALA A 62 -11.75 3.41 0.00
N HIS A 63 -11.77 2.78 -1.18
CA HIS A 63 -10.59 2.62 -2.03
C HIS A 63 -9.88 3.94 -2.32
N ARG A 64 -10.63 4.97 -2.73
CA ARG A 64 -10.07 6.29 -3.04
C ARG A 64 -9.42 6.96 -1.81
N LEU A 65 -10.04 6.82 -0.64
CA LEU A 65 -9.48 7.34 0.60
C LEU A 65 -8.22 6.57 1.03
N SER A 66 -8.20 5.25 0.89
CA SER A 66 -7.03 4.41 1.21
C SER A 66 -5.84 4.76 0.32
N VAL A 67 -6.05 4.86 -1.00
CA VAL A 67 -4.99 5.23 -1.95
C VAL A 67 -4.50 6.65 -1.69
N ARG A 68 -5.40 7.59 -1.37
CA ARG A 68 -5.03 8.95 -1.03
C ARG A 68 -4.21 9.01 0.26
N ALA A 69 -4.64 8.34 1.33
CA ALA A 69 -3.91 8.30 2.60
C ALA A 69 -2.50 7.75 2.43
N LEU A 70 -2.32 6.73 1.58
CA LEU A 70 -0.99 6.21 1.27
C LEU A 70 -0.15 7.17 0.43
N ARG A 71 -0.74 7.94 -0.48
CA ARG A 71 0.00 8.93 -1.29
C ARG A 71 0.38 10.19 -0.51
N ASP A 72 -0.44 10.55 0.46
CA ASP A 72 -0.21 11.73 1.31
C ASP A 72 0.81 11.42 2.44
N ASP A 73 1.22 10.14 2.62
CA ASP A 73 2.21 9.73 3.62
C ASP A 73 3.65 9.91 3.11
N GLU A 74 4.46 10.64 3.88
CA GLU A 74 5.84 11.00 3.50
C GLU A 74 6.81 9.82 3.42
N ALA A 75 6.49 8.67 4.03
CA ALA A 75 7.32 7.48 3.95
C ALA A 75 6.95 6.61 2.74
N VAL A 76 5.83 6.87 2.07
CA VAL A 76 5.40 6.14 0.88
C VAL A 76 5.98 6.81 -0.37
N VAL A 77 6.82 6.07 -1.08
CA VAL A 77 7.48 6.55 -2.31
C VAL A 77 6.58 6.35 -3.53
N TYR A 78 5.79 5.28 -3.53
CA TYR A 78 5.00 4.90 -4.70
C TYR A 78 3.77 4.07 -4.33
N VAL A 79 2.67 4.28 -5.06
CA VAL A 79 1.43 3.51 -4.94
C VAL A 79 0.90 3.20 -6.35
N GLU A 80 0.90 1.92 -6.73
CA GLU A 80 0.28 1.40 -7.95
C GLU A 80 -1.06 0.76 -7.61
N GLY A 81 -2.14 1.37 -8.11
CA GLY A 81 -3.44 0.70 -8.15
C GLY A 81 -3.51 -0.30 -9.30
N PRO A 82 -4.46 -1.25 -9.26
CA PRO A 82 -4.61 -2.22 -10.34
C PRO A 82 -4.92 -1.50 -11.65
N LYS A 83 -4.10 -1.77 -12.66
CA LYS A 83 -4.32 -1.25 -14.00
C LYS A 83 -5.64 -1.77 -14.53
N ARG A 84 -6.52 -0.87 -14.97
CA ARG A 84 -7.65 -1.25 -15.82
C ARG A 84 -7.05 -1.92 -17.06
N ARG A 85 -7.28 -3.23 -17.21
CA ARG A 85 -6.93 -3.95 -18.44
C ARG A 85 -7.60 -3.20 -19.59
N ARG A 86 -6.82 -2.68 -20.55
CA ARG A 86 -7.40 -2.20 -21.81
C ARG A 86 -8.01 -3.41 -22.51
N PRO A 87 -9.24 -3.31 -23.05
CA PRO A 87 -9.73 -4.34 -23.95
C PRO A 87 -8.77 -4.42 -25.16
N LEU A 88 -8.45 -5.65 -25.55
CA LEU A 88 -7.66 -5.97 -26.74
C LEU A 88 -8.47 -5.70 -28.01
#